data_AF-A0A929HY10-F1
#
_entry.id   AF-A0A929HY10-F1
#
_cell.length_a   1.000
_cell.length_b   1.000
_cell.length_c   1.000
_cell.angle_alpha   90.00
_cell.angle_beta   90.00
_cell.angle_gamma   90.00
#
_symmetry.space_group_name_H-M   'P 1'
#
loop_
_entity.id
_entity.type
_entity.pdbx_description
1 polymer ?
#
loop_
_entity_poly.entity_id
_entity_poly.type
_entity_poly.pdbx_seq_one_letter_code
_entity_poly.pdbx_strand_id
1 'polypeptide(L)' 'MIDQAVLALLNTIGIWLAGIGTLSAVIVSLYLARKDSIVRLKVYAGHRILVAQNQKEQPDFLSIGITNVGFRKVTITGIG' A
#
# COMPACT_ATOMS: atom_id res chain seq x y z
N MET A 1 5.95 -35.18 40.01
CA MET A 1 7.29 -35.02 39.42
C MET A 1 7.07 -34.86 37.93
N ILE A 2 7.30 -33.67 37.37
CA ILE A 2 7.21 -33.49 35.91
C ILE A 2 8.38 -34.25 35.29
N ASP A 3 8.08 -35.14 34.35
CA ASP A 3 9.06 -35.98 33.68
C ASP A 3 9.99 -35.13 32.80
N GLN A 4 11.27 -35.49 32.75
CA GLN A 4 12.27 -34.87 31.88
C GLN A 4 11.85 -34.94 30.40
N ALA A 5 11.15 -36.00 30.02
CA ALA A 5 10.59 -36.15 28.68
C ALA A 5 9.58 -35.03 28.34
N VAL A 6 8.75 -34.62 29.30
CA VAL A 6 7.75 -33.56 29.11
C VAL A 6 8.43 -32.20 28.95
N LEU A 7 9.47 -31.93 29.74
CA LEU A 7 10.26 -30.70 29.63
C LEU A 7 10.98 -30.59 28.27
N ALA A 8 11.57 -31.69 27.79
CA ALA A 8 12.21 -31.74 26.48
C ALA A 8 11.22 -31.48 25.33
N LEU A 9 10.00 -32.02 25.45
CA LEU A 9 8.93 -31.80 24.47
C LEU A 9 8.50 -30.33 24.42
N LEU A 10 8.27 -29.70 25.59
CA LEU A 10 7.92 -28.28 25.69
C LEU A 10 9.02 -27.37 25.13
N ASN A 11 10.29 -27.66 25.42
CA ASN A 11 11.41 -26.89 24.88
C ASN A 11 11.47 -26.98 23.34
N THR A 12 11.30 -28.18 22.80
CA THR A 12 11.30 -28.39 21.35
C THR A 12 10.17 -27.61 20.67
N ILE A 13 8.96 -27.64 21.24
CA ILE A 13 7.82 -26.85 20.75
C ILE A 13 8.13 -25.34 20.83
N GLY A 14 8.72 -24.89 21.93
CA GLY A 14 9.10 -23.48 22.12
C GLY A 14 10.08 -22.98 21.06
N ILE A 15 11.08 -23.78 20.68
CA ILE A 15 12.06 -23.44 19.65
C ILE A 15 11.38 -23.30 18.28
N TRP A 16 10.51 -24.23 17.91
CA TRP A 16 9.76 -24.16 16.65
C TRP A 16 8.83 -22.94 16.60
N LEU A 17 8.13 -22.67 17.70
CA LEU A 17 7.23 -21.51 17.80
C LEU A 17 8.00 -20.19 17.68
N ALA A 18 9.16 -20.08 18.35
CA ALA A 18 10.03 -18.92 18.25
C ALA A 18 10.59 -18.73 16.82
N GLY A 19 10.97 -19.82 16.15
CA GLY A 19 11.42 -19.80 14.76
C GLY A 19 10.35 -19.28 13.81
N ILE A 20 9.11 -19.79 13.93
CA ILE A 20 7.96 -19.31 13.14
C ILE A 20 7.69 -17.83 13.42
N GLY A 21 7.67 -17.42 14.70
CA GLY A 21 7.45 -16.03 15.09
C GLY A 21 8.49 -15.08 14.48
N THR A 22 9.76 -15.48 14.49
CA THR A 22 10.85 -14.70 13.90
C THR A 22 10.67 -14.57 12.39
N LEU A 23 10.38 -15.67 11.69
CA LEU A 23 10.18 -15.66 10.24
C LEU A 23 8.97 -14.79 9.85
N SER A 24 7.85 -14.92 10.57
CA SER A 24 6.67 -14.09 10.37
C SER A 24 6.97 -12.61 10.59
N ALA A 25 7.71 -12.25 11.64
CA ALA A 25 8.09 -10.87 11.91
C ALA A 25 8.94 -10.27 10.77
N VAL A 26 9.89 -11.04 10.23
CA VAL A 26 10.70 -10.61 9.08
C VAL A 26 9.84 -10.41 7.83
N ILE A 27 8.94 -11.35 7.53
CA ILE A 27 8.03 -11.26 6.38
C ILE A 27 7.16 -10.00 6.50
N VAL A 28 6.55 -9.75 7.66
CA VAL A 28 5.70 -8.58 7.89
C VAL A 28 6.50 -7.29 7.77
N SER A 29 7.72 -7.26 8.32
CA SER A 29 8.61 -6.09 8.22
C SER A 29 8.95 -5.78 6.77
N LEU A 30 9.31 -6.79 5.98
CA LEU A 30 9.63 -6.62 4.56
C LEU A 30 8.40 -6.23 3.74
N TYR A 31 7.24 -6.82 4.03
CA TYR A 31 5.97 -6.45 3.42
C TYR A 31 5.63 -4.98 3.66
N LEU A 32 5.77 -4.51 4.91
CA LEU A 32 5.48 -3.13 5.27
C LEU A 32 6.46 -2.15 4.63
N ALA A 33 7.77 -2.46 4.66
CA ALA A 33 8.80 -1.66 4.02
C ALA A 33 8.55 -1.51 2.51
N ARG A 34 8.18 -2.62 1.84
CA ARG A 34 7.86 -2.59 0.40
C ARG A 34 6.58 -1.81 0.09
N LYS A 35 5.57 -1.89 0.96
CA LYS A 35 4.32 -1.14 0.79
C LYS A 35 4.54 0.37 0.86
N ASP A 36 5.48 0.82 1.70
CA ASP A 36 5.83 2.23 1.84
C ASP A 36 6.76 2.74 0.74
N SER A 37 7.64 1.87 0.20
CA SER A 37 8.60 2.27 -0.84
C SER A 37 7.97 2.59 -2.21
N ILE A 38 6.76 2.10 -2.48
CA ILE A 38 6.12 2.23 -3.80
C ILE A 38 5.26 3.49 -3.84
N VAL A 39 5.57 4.39 -4.77
CA VAL A 39 4.72 5.55 -5.08
C VAL A 39 3.44 5.05 -5.73
N ARG A 40 2.29 5.40 -5.14
CA ARG A 40 0.96 5.05 -5.66
C ARG A 40 0.17 6.31 -5.93
N LEU A 41 0.05 6.67 -7.21
CA LEU A 41 -0.77 7.78 -7.68
C LEU A 41 -1.95 7.23 -8.47
N LYS A 42 -3.15 7.74 -8.17
CA LYS A 42 -4.31 7.57 -9.03
C LYS A 42 -4.37 8.79 -9.95
N VAL A 43 -4.19 8.56 -11.25
CA VAL A 43 -4.17 9.61 -12.27
C VAL A 43 -5.30 9.39 -13.24
N TYR A 44 -6.02 10.45 -13.58
CA TYR A 44 -6.92 10.47 -14.72
C TYR A 44 -6.70 11.75 -15.53
N ALA A 45 -6.86 11.64 -16.84
CA ALA A 45 -6.92 12.76 -17.76
C ALA A 45 -8.12 12.51 -18.67
N GLY A 46 -9.01 13.50 -18.79
CA GLY A 46 -10.21 13.38 -19.59
C GLY A 46 -10.61 14.72 -20.21
N HIS A 47 -11.07 14.65 -21.46
CA HIS A 47 -11.76 15.75 -22.12
C HIS A 47 -13.18 15.85 -21.55
N ARG A 48 -13.58 17.06 -21.16
CA ARG A 48 -14.89 17.34 -20.57
C ARG A 48 -15.51 18.52 -21.30
N ILE A 49 -16.80 18.38 -21.59
CA ILE A 49 -17.60 19.40 -22.23
C ILE A 49 -18.56 19.95 -21.18
N LEU A 50 -18.56 21.27 -20.97
CA LEU A 50 -19.55 21.91 -20.10
C LEU A 50 -20.85 22.14 -20.87
N VAL A 51 -21.93 21.52 -20.40
CA VAL A 51 -23.27 21.71 -20.95
C VAL A 51 -24.02 22.70 -20.06
N ALA A 52 -24.29 23.90 -20.59
CA ALA A 52 -25.09 24.93 -19.93
C ALA A 52 -26.33 25.25 -20.78
N GLN A 53 -27.49 25.45 -20.14
CA GLN A 53 -28.67 25.95 -20.85
C GLN A 53 -28.38 27.35 -21.42
N ASN A 54 -28.71 27.54 -22.69
CA ASN A 54 -28.63 28.81 -23.42
C ASN A 54 -27.22 29.26 -23.87
N GLN A 55 -26.22 28.37 -23.94
CA GLN A 55 -24.95 28.63 -24.63
C GLN A 55 -24.87 27.87 -25.96
N LYS A 56 -24.47 28.57 -27.03
CA LYS A 56 -24.37 28.03 -28.41
C LYS A 56 -23.05 27.30 -28.66
N GLU A 57 -21.99 27.73 -27.96
CA GLU A 57 -20.67 27.10 -27.97
C GLU A 57 -20.51 26.31 -26.69
N GLN A 58 -20.06 25.07 -26.80
CA GLN A 58 -19.73 24.22 -25.66
C GLN A 58 -18.21 24.26 -25.48
N PRO A 59 -17.70 24.91 -24.43
CA PRO A 59 -16.27 24.99 -24.23
C PRO A 59 -15.71 23.63 -23.87
N ASP A 60 -14.59 23.30 -24.52
CA ASP A 60 -13.80 22.10 -24.27
C ASP A 60 -12.86 22.32 -23.08
N PHE A 61 -12.88 21.41 -22.12
CA PHE A 61 -12.01 21.43 -20.96
C PHE A 61 -11.16 20.17 -20.91
N LEU A 62 -9.88 20.35 -20.57
CA LEU A 62 -9.02 19.27 -20.12
C LEU A 62 -9.14 19.17 -18.61
N SER A 63 -9.58 18.02 -18.09
CA SER A 63 -9.52 17.72 -16.67
C SER A 63 -8.49 16.65 -16.37
N ILE A 64 -7.51 17.03 -15.55
CA ILE A 64 -6.49 16.14 -15.03
C ILE A 64 -6.69 16.07 -13.52
N GLY A 65 -6.75 14.86 -12.98
CA GLY A 65 -6.77 14.64 -11.54
C GLY A 65 -5.66 13.68 -11.13
N ILE A 66 -4.81 14.15 -10.21
CA ILE A 66 -3.71 13.38 -9.64
C ILE A 66 -3.98 13.29 -8.14
N THR A 67 -4.22 12.08 -7.65
CA THR A 67 -4.47 11.82 -6.22
C THR A 67 -3.38 10.91 -5.69
N ASN A 68 -2.69 11.35 -4.65
CA ASN A 68 -1.80 10.46 -3.90
C ASN A 68 -2.63 9.48 -3.08
N VAL A 69 -2.54 8.20 -3.42
CA VAL A 69 -3.21 7.11 -2.70
C VAL A 69 -2.21 6.24 -1.93
N GLY A 70 -0.94 6.64 -1.93
CA GLY A 70 0.14 6.04 -1.16
C GLY A 70 0.48 6.82 0.12
N PHE A 71 1.43 6.29 0.88
CA PHE A 71 1.89 6.88 2.15
C PHE A 71 3.04 7.88 1.96
N ARG A 72 3.76 7.78 0.83
CA ARG A 72 4.90 8.64 0.54
C ARG A 72 4.44 10.00 0.02
N LYS A 73 5.03 11.09 0.52
CA LYS A 73 4.85 12.43 -0.05
C LYS A 73 5.43 12.48 -1.46
N VAL A 74 4.67 13.00 -2.41
CA VAL A 74 5.06 13.08 -3.83
C VAL A 74 5.00 14.52 -4.29
N THR A 75 5.98 14.92 -5.10
CA THR A 75 6.00 16.24 -5.75
C THR A 75 5.72 16.03 -7.23
N ILE A 76 4.73 16.74 -7.76
CA ILE A 76 4.43 16.74 -9.18
C ILE A 76 5.37 17.74 -9.84
N THR A 77 6.27 17.27 -10.70
CA THR A 77 7.28 18.12 -11.38
C THR A 77 6.82 18.66 -12.72
N GLY A 78 5.75 18.10 -13.28
CA GLY A 78 5.15 18.54 -14.54
C GLY A 78 3.86 17.80 -14.82
N ILE A 79 2.94 18.49 -15.48
CA ILE A 79 1.71 17.95 -16.06
C ILE A 79 1.79 18.32 -17.54
N GLY A 80 1.91 17.31 -18.39
CA GLY A 80 2.03 17.45 -19.85
C GLY A 80 0.69 17.49 -20.56
#